data_AF-A0A259K4W7-F1
#
_entry.id   AF-A0A259K4W7-F1
#
_cell.length_a   1.000
_cell.length_b   1.000
_cell.length_c   1.000
_cell.angle_alpha   90.00
_cell.angle_beta   90.00
_cell.angle_gamma   90.00
#
_symmetry.space_group_name_H-M   'P 1'
#
loop_
_entity.id
_entity.type
_entity.pdbx_description
1 polymer ?
#
loop_
_entity_poly.entity_id
_entity_poly.type
_entity_poly.pdbx_seq_one_letter_code
_entity_poly.pdbx_strand_id
1 'polypeptide(L)' 'MSASELVPILGLVTLIIALIAAAIALTKFLRKPSNRHPMDHREERNVAADIDAGRAPKNHSPRR' A
#
# COMPACT_ATOMS: atom_id res chain seq x y z
N MET A 1 35.23 0.57 -21.84
CA MET A 1 34.39 -0.23 -20.92
C MET A 1 34.57 -1.69 -21.26
N SER A 2 35.04 -2.46 -20.29
CA SER A 2 35.16 -3.90 -20.40
C SER A 2 33.80 -4.57 -20.21
N ALA A 3 33.61 -5.78 -20.75
CA ALA A 3 32.36 -6.53 -20.60
C ALA A 3 31.99 -6.75 -19.12
N SER A 4 33.00 -6.86 -18.24
CA SER A 4 32.86 -6.94 -16.78
C SER A 4 32.22 -5.70 -16.14
N GLU A 5 32.39 -4.52 -16.74
CA GLU A 5 31.78 -3.26 -16.25
C GLU A 5 30.38 -3.04 -16.84
N LEU A 6 30.07 -3.63 -18.00
CA LEU A 6 28.79 -3.47 -18.68
C LEU A 6 27.66 -4.27 -18.03
N VAL A 7 27.96 -5.47 -17.51
CA VAL A 7 26.97 -6.35 -16.84
C VAL A 7 26.31 -5.68 -15.63
N PRO A 8 27.04 -5.12 -14.64
CA PRO A 8 26.42 -4.49 -13.48
C PRO A 8 25.63 -3.22 -13.84
N ILE A 9 26.10 -2.44 -14.82
CA ILE A 9 25.39 -1.24 -15.30
C ILE A 9 24.07 -1.63 -15.96
N LEU A 10 24.08 -2.67 -16.79
CA LEU A 10 22.86 -3.17 -17.44
C LEU A 10 21.84 -3.62 -16.39
N GLY A 11 22.28 -4.34 -15.36
CA GLY A 11 21.43 -4.77 -14.24
C GLY A 11 20.84 -3.59 -13.44
N LEU A 12 21.65 -2.57 -13.16
CA LEU A 12 21.18 -1.36 -12.47
C LEU A 12 20.12 -0.61 -13.29
N VAL A 13 20.36 -0.44 -14.59
CA VAL A 13 19.41 0.21 -15.50
C VAL A 13 18.09 -0.57 -15.58
N THR A 14 18.15 -1.90 -15.68
CA THR A 14 16.93 -2.73 -15.70
C THR A 14 16.17 -2.64 -14.38
N LEU A 15 16.86 -2.64 -13.25
CA LEU A 15 16.23 -2.47 -11.93
C LEU A 15 15.50 -1.12 -11.83
N ILE A 16 16.14 -0.03 -12.26
CA ILE A 16 15.54 1.30 -12.24
C ILE A 16 14.26 1.34 -13.09
N ILE A 17 14.31 0.79 -14.31
CA ILE A 17 13.16 0.75 -15.21
C ILE A 17 12.01 -0.06 -14.60
N ALA A 18 12.31 -1.23 -14.02
CA ALA A 18 11.31 -2.07 -13.36
C ALA A 18 10.66 -1.35 -12.17
N LEU A 19 11.45 -0.63 -11.37
CA LEU A 19 10.97 0.12 -10.22
C LEU A 19 10.01 1.26 -10.63
N ILE A 20 10.36 1.99 -11.69
CA ILE A 20 9.51 3.05 -12.26
C ILE A 20 8.18 2.46 -12.77
N ALA A 21 8.24 1.35 -13.50
CA ALA A 21 7.05 0.66 -13.99
C ALA A 21 6.13 0.22 -12.84
N ALA A 22 6.70 -0.36 -11.77
CA ALA A 22 5.96 -0.77 -10.58
C ALA A 22 5.32 0.43 -9.86
N ALA A 23 6.03 1.55 -9.71
CA ALA A 23 5.50 2.77 -9.10
C ALA A 23 4.32 3.35 -9.89
N ILE A 24 4.40 3.36 -11.23
CA ILE A 24 3.30 3.80 -12.10
C ILE A 24 2.09 2.86 -11.96
N ALA A 25 2.32 1.54 -11.97
CA ALA A 25 1.27 0.54 -11.80
C ALA A 25 0.58 0.69 -10.44
N LEU A 26 1.34 0.87 -9.36
CA LEU A 26 0.82 1.11 -8.02
C LEU A 26 0.00 2.40 -7.95
N THR A 27 0.51 3.48 -8.53
CA THR A 27 -0.22 4.76 -8.58
C THR A 27 -1.55 4.62 -9.31
N LYS A 28 -1.57 3.91 -10.45
CA LYS A 28 -2.80 3.60 -11.18
C LYS A 28 -3.75 2.70 -10.39
N PHE A 29 -3.20 1.71 -9.67
CA PHE A 29 -3.97 0.82 -8.81
C PHE A 29 -4.65 1.59 -7.67
N LEU A 30 -3.93 2.49 -6.99
CA LEU A 30 -4.48 3.33 -5.91
C LEU A 30 -5.49 4.37 -6.40
N ARG A 31 -5.36 4.85 -7.64
CA ARG A 31 -6.33 5.77 -8.26
C ARG A 31 -7.67 5.14 -8.58
N LYS A 32 -7.75 3.81 -8.71
CA LYS A 32 -9.04 3.13 -8.94
C LYS A 32 -9.93 3.27 -7.69
N PRO A 33 -11.13 3.86 -7.81
CA PRO A 33 -12.04 4.00 -6.67
C PRO A 33 -12.46 2.65 -6.09
N SER A 34 -12.47 1.58 -6.88
CA SER A 34 -12.72 0.20 -6.42
C SER A 34 -11.66 -0.34 -5.46
N ASN A 35 -10.47 0.24 -5.46
CA ASN A 35 -9.34 -0.16 -4.61
C ASN A 35 -9.13 0.79 -3.44
N ARG A 36 -9.91 1.88 -3.36
CA ARG A 36 -10.00 2.64 -2.13
C ARG A 36 -10.57 1.70 -1.08
N HIS A 37 -9.90 1.65 0.07
CA HIS A 37 -10.37 0.88 1.20
C HIS A 37 -11.86 1.21 1.43
N PRO A 38 -12.75 0.23 1.69
CA PRO A 38 -14.19 0.44 1.88
C PRO A 38 -14.50 1.16 3.21
N MET A 39 -13.88 2.32 3.41
CA MET A 39 -14.15 3.32 4.44
C MET A 39 -14.87 4.53 3.83
N ASP A 40 -15.39 4.42 2.60
CA ASP A 40 -16.31 5.43 2.06
C ASP A 40 -17.48 5.56 3.05
N HIS A 41 -17.54 6.72 3.71
CA HIS A 41 -18.53 7.08 4.73
C HIS A 41 -18.47 6.31 6.05
N ARG A 42 -17.34 5.65 6.37
CA ARG A 42 -17.11 5.11 7.71
C ARG A 42 -15.90 5.80 8.33
N GLU A 43 -16.14 6.47 9.44
CA GLU A 43 -15.09 7.02 10.29
C GLU A 43 -14.10 5.90 10.63
N GLU A 44 -12.82 6.10 10.34
CA GLU A 44 -11.78 5.14 10.74
C GLU A 44 -11.83 5.07 12.26
N ARG A 45 -12.23 3.93 12.82
CA ARG A 45 -12.38 3.78 14.27
C ARG A 45 -11.00 3.93 14.91
N ASN A 46 -10.74 5.10 15.47
CA ASN A 46 -9.55 5.31 16.29
C ASN A 46 -9.76 4.61 17.63
N VAL A 47 -9.22 3.39 17.74
CA VAL A 47 -9.34 2.54 18.92
C VAL A 47 -8.78 3.25 20.16
N ALA A 48 -7.75 4.07 20.02
CA ALA A 48 -7.21 4.85 21.14
C ALA A 48 -8.22 5.91 21.62
N ALA A 49 -8.81 6.67 20.69
CA ALA A 49 -9.83 7.67 21.04
C ALA A 49 -11.09 7.05 21.66
N ASP A 50 -11.48 5.84 21.24
CA ASP A 50 -12.60 5.11 21.82
C ASP A 50 -12.32 4.63 23.26
N ILE A 51 -11.09 4.18 23.54
CA ILE A 51 -10.66 3.78 24.88
C ILE A 51 -10.62 5.00 25.81
N ASP A 52 -10.05 6.12 25.35
CA ASP A 52 -9.98 7.38 26.10
C ASP A 52 -11.38 7.95 26.39
N ALA A 53 -12.32 7.80 25.45
CA ALA A 53 -13.71 8.21 25.62
C ALA A 53 -14.57 7.21 26.42
N GLY A 54 -13.98 6.12 26.93
CA GLY A 54 -14.70 5.09 27.71
C GLY A 54 -15.75 4.33 26.91
N ARG A 55 -15.69 4.34 25.57
CA ARG A 55 -16.64 3.60 24.72
C ARG A 55 -16.26 2.13 24.70
N ALA A 56 -17.20 1.27 25.06
CA ALA A 56 -16.99 -0.17 25.02
C ALA A 56 -16.66 -0.65 23.59
N PRO A 57 -15.69 -1.58 23.42
CA PRO A 57 -15.43 -2.15 22.11
C PRO A 57 -16.69 -2.84 21.59
N LYS A 58 -17.08 -2.57 20.33
CA LYS A 58 -18.21 -3.27 19.69
C LYS A 58 -17.93 -4.77 19.76
N ASN A 59 -18.83 -5.58 20.30
CA ASN A 59 -18.67 -7.03 20.38
C ASN A 59 -18.28 -7.59 19.01
N HIS A 60 -17.06 -8.11 18.90
CA HIS A 60 -16.63 -8.86 17.73
C HIS A 60 -17.25 -10.25 17.89
N SER A 61 -18.52 -10.43 17.53
CA SER A 61 -18.99 -11.79 17.33
C SER A 61 -18.29 -12.32 16.08
N PRO A 62 -17.49 -13.38 16.17
CA PRO A 62 -17.01 -14.04 14.96
C PRO A 62 -18.25 -14.48 14.16
N ARG A 63 -18.29 -14.13 12.87
CA ARG A 63 -19.28 -14.72 11.96
C ARG A 63 -19.09 -16.24 12.02
N ARG A 64 -20.15 -16.95 12.42
CA ARG A 64 -20.26 -18.40 12.17
C ARG A 64 -20.34 -18.65 10.67
#